data_AF-A0A2A2B4R0-F1
#
_entry.id   AF-A0A2A2B4R0-F1
#
_cell.length_a   1.000
_cell.length_b   1.000
_cell.length_c   1.000
_cell.angle_alpha   90.00
_cell.angle_beta   90.00
_cell.angle_gamma   90.00
#
_symmetry.space_group_name_H-M   'P 1'
#
loop_
_entity.id
_entity.type
_entity.pdbx_description
1 polymer ?
#
loop_
_entity_poly.entity_id
_entity_poly.type
_entity_poly.pdbx_seq_one_letter_code
_entity_poly.pdbx_strand_id
1 'polypeptide(L)'
;MDLNKLMQLAMEHHHQEQSKKLQYNACFELLANIFIRTIPPTQRIDQLNISMQNVIDNAGYLNSEDEEGFCELMGLAKNMVIEMADKMEEGR
;
A
#
# COMPACT_ATOMS: atom_id res chain seq x y z
N MET A 1 29.47 -16.56 -19.68
CA MET A 1 28.08 -16.83 -19.23
C MET A 1 27.21 -16.82 -20.48
N ASP A 2 26.46 -17.88 -20.76
CA ASP A 2 25.67 -18.06 -22.00
C ASP A 2 24.43 -17.14 -22.00
N LEU A 3 24.12 -16.50 -23.13
CA LEU A 3 22.99 -15.58 -23.31
C LEU A 3 21.66 -16.21 -22.87
N ASN A 4 21.47 -17.51 -23.16
CA ASN A 4 20.28 -18.25 -22.76
C ASN A 4 20.11 -18.34 -21.23
N LYS A 5 21.22 -18.45 -20.49
CA LYS A 5 21.19 -18.47 -19.02
C LYS A 5 20.88 -17.09 -18.43
N LEU A 6 21.36 -16.02 -19.07
CA LEU A 6 21.03 -14.65 -18.66
C LEU A 6 19.55 -14.33 -18.87
N MET A 7 18.96 -14.78 -19.99
CA MET A 7 17.53 -14.60 -20.25
C MET A 7 16.65 -15.38 -19.27
N GLN A 8 17.02 -16.63 -18.93
CA GLN A 8 16.31 -17.39 -17.90
C GLN A 8 16.35 -16.71 -16.53
N LEU A 9 17.52 -16.23 -16.10
CA LEU A 9 17.66 -15.50 -14.84
C LEU A 9 16.85 -14.19 -14.83
N ALA A 10 16.81 -13.45 -15.94
CA ALA A 10 16.01 -12.23 -16.04
C ALA A 10 14.50 -12.52 -15.97
N MET A 11 14.03 -13.60 -16.60
CA MET A 11 12.63 -14.02 -16.52
C MET A 11 12.24 -14.52 -15.13
N GLU A 12 13.10 -15.30 -14.47
CA GLU A 12 12.90 -15.75 -13.10
C GLU A 12 12.83 -14.57 -12.14
N HIS A 13 13.74 -13.60 -12.28
CA HIS A 13 13.72 -12.37 -11.49
C HIS A 13 12.43 -11.58 -11.70
N HIS A 14 12.02 -11.39 -12.96
CA HIS A 14 10.78 -10.69 -13.29
C HIS A 14 9.55 -11.38 -12.69
N HIS A 15 9.49 -12.71 -12.76
CA HIS A 15 8.39 -13.47 -12.19
C HIS A 15 8.36 -13.39 -10.65
N GLN A 16 9.53 -13.41 -10.01
CA GLN A 16 9.64 -13.22 -8.56
C GLN A 16 9.20 -11.82 -8.13
N GLU A 17 9.58 -10.77 -8.86
CA GLU A 17 9.13 -9.40 -8.59
C GLU A 17 7.61 -9.27 -8.73
N GLN A 18 7.02 -9.84 -9.79
CA GLN A 18 5.58 -9.85 -9.97
C GLN A 18 4.85 -10.59 -8.85
N SER A 19 5.36 -11.74 -8.42
CA SER A 19 4.79 -12.52 -7.33
C SER A 19 4.83 -11.75 -6.00
N LYS A 20 5.96 -11.11 -5.67
CA LYS A 20 6.06 -10.23 -4.50
C LYS A 20 5.06 -9.07 -4.57
N LYS A 21 4.94 -8.42 -5.73
CA LYS A 21 3.97 -7.33 -5.93
C LYS A 21 2.52 -7.81 -5.69
N LEU A 22 2.17 -8.98 -6.20
CA LEU A 22 0.85 -9.58 -5.97
C LEU A 22 0.60 -9.86 -4.48
N GLN A 23 1.60 -10.37 -3.77
CA GLN A 23 1.52 -10.62 -2.33
C GLN A 23 1.35 -9.33 -1.53
N TYR A 24 2.07 -8.27 -1.87
CA TYR A 24 1.92 -6.96 -1.22
C TYR A 24 0.54 -6.36 -1.46
N ASN A 25 0.02 -6.45 -2.69
CA ASN A 25 -1.32 -5.97 -3.00
C ASN A 25 -2.40 -6.72 -2.21
N ALA A 26 -2.33 -8.06 -2.18
CA ALA A 26 -3.28 -8.88 -1.41
C ALA A 26 -3.20 -8.58 0.10
N CYS A 27 -1.99 -8.37 0.62
CA CYS A 27 -1.81 -7.97 2.02
C CYS A 27 -2.43 -6.60 2.32
N PHE A 28 -2.20 -5.62 1.46
CA PHE A 28 -2.81 -4.29 1.56
C PHE A 28 -4.33 -4.36 1.54
N GLU A 29 -4.92 -5.07 0.57
CA GLU A 29 -6.37 -5.24 0.48
C GLU A 29 -6.96 -5.90 1.73
N LEU A 30 -6.30 -6.94 2.27
CA LEU A 30 -6.73 -7.59 3.50
C LEU A 30 -6.71 -6.62 4.69
N LEU A 31 -5.63 -5.86 4.86
CA LEU A 31 -5.50 -4.87 5.93
C LEU A 31 -6.54 -3.75 5.80
N ALA A 32 -6.75 -3.23 4.58
CA ALA A 32 -7.76 -2.23 4.28
C ALA A 32 -9.17 -2.74 4.59
N ASN A 33 -9.48 -3.97 4.20
CA ASN A 33 -10.78 -4.61 4.47
C ASN A 33 -11.02 -4.83 5.97
N ILE A 34 -9.99 -5.24 6.71
CA ILE A 34 -10.08 -5.36 8.17
C ILE A 34 -10.38 -3.98 8.77
N PHE A 35 -9.65 -2.94 8.39
CA PHE A 35 -9.84 -1.58 8.87
C PHE A 35 -11.26 -1.06 8.60
N ILE A 36 -11.77 -1.21 7.38
CA ILE A 36 -13.12 -0.75 6.99
C ILE A 36 -14.21 -1.44 7.84
N ARG A 37 -14.01 -2.71 8.17
CA ARG A 37 -14.96 -3.51 8.96
C ARG A 37 -14.90 -3.22 10.45
N THR A 38 -13.72 -2.86 10.97
CA THR A 38 -13.51 -2.63 12.41
C THR A 38 -13.74 -1.19 12.82
N ILE A 39 -13.47 -0.23 11.94
CA ILE A 39 -13.57 1.20 12.23
C ILE A 39 -14.89 1.76 11.67
N PRO A 40 -15.71 2.40 12.52
CA PRO A 40 -16.96 3.03 12.08
C PRO A 40 -16.72 4.09 10.99
N PRO A 41 -17.62 4.24 10.00
CA PRO A 41 -17.44 5.17 8.88
C PRO A 41 -17.07 6.59 9.31
N THR A 42 -17.74 7.09 10.36
CA THR A 42 -17.55 8.44 10.90
C THR A 42 -16.15 8.69 11.49
N GLN A 43 -15.36 7.64 11.74
CA GLN A 43 -14.03 7.72 12.36
C GLN A 43 -12.90 7.32 11.41
N ARG A 44 -13.21 6.76 10.23
CA ARG A 44 -12.19 6.18 9.33
C ARG A 44 -11.17 7.20 8.85
N ILE A 45 -11.61 8.38 8.43
CA ILE A 45 -10.72 9.43 7.91
C ILE A 45 -9.74 9.88 9.00
N ASP A 46 -10.23 10.13 10.21
CA ASP A 46 -9.40 10.58 11.32
C ASP A 46 -8.40 9.50 11.75
N GLN A 47 -8.86 8.24 11.84
CA GLN A 47 -7.99 7.10 12.17
C GLN A 47 -6.92 6.85 11.10
N LEU A 48 -7.26 7.00 9.81
CA LEU A 48 -6.29 6.93 8.71
C LEU A 48 -5.27 8.07 8.79
N ASN A 49 -5.70 9.30 9.04
CA ASN A 49 -4.80 10.45 9.19
C ASN A 49 -3.81 10.25 10.34
N ILE A 50 -4.30 9.80 11.51
CA ILE A 50 -3.46 9.51 12.68
C ILE A 50 -2.45 8.41 12.34
N SER A 51 -2.91 7.34 11.70
CA SER A 51 -2.04 6.22 11.32
C SER A 51 -0.96 6.66 10.33
N MET A 52 -1.30 7.48 9.34
CA MET A 52 -0.34 8.06 8.38
C MET A 52 0.67 8.95 9.08
N GLN A 53 0.23 9.85 9.95
CA GLN A 53 1.12 10.74 10.69
C GLN A 53 2.09 9.95 11.55
N ASN A 54 1.61 8.91 12.26
CA ASN A 54 2.48 8.02 13.03
C ASN A 54 3.53 7.35 12.14
N VAL A 55 3.17 6.90 10.94
CA VAL A 55 4.15 6.28 10.03
C VAL A 55 5.19 7.32 9.58
N ILE A 56 4.78 8.55 9.26
CA ILE A 56 5.68 9.65 8.89
C ILE A 56 6.63 9.98 10.05
N ASP A 57 6.08 10.18 11.25
CA ASP A 57 6.83 10.52 12.46
C ASP A 57 7.85 9.43 12.85
N ASN A 58 7.52 8.16 12.57
CA ASN A 58 8.40 7.02 12.84
C ASN A 58 9.28 6.62 11.65
N ALA A 59 9.14 7.26 10.48
CA ALA A 59 9.92 6.92 9.30
C ALA A 59 11.41 7.25 9.48
N GLY A 60 11.75 8.18 10.40
CA GLY A 60 13.08 8.38 11.02
C GLY A 60 14.27 8.70 10.10
N TYR A 61 14.14 8.55 8.79
CA TYR A 61 15.23 8.50 7.81
C TYR A 61 14.87 9.08 6.44
N LEU A 62 13.66 9.63 6.27
CA LEU A 62 13.31 10.31 5.03
C LEU A 62 14.03 11.66 5.04
N ASN A 63 14.91 11.90 4.08
CA ASN A 63 15.39 13.26 3.84
C ASN A 63 14.19 14.11 3.38
N SER A 64 14.25 15.44 3.49
CA SER A 64 13.10 16.31 3.18
C SER A 64 12.52 16.13 1.76
N GLU A 65 13.32 15.67 0.79
CA GLU A 65 12.86 15.32 -0.57
C GLU A 65 12.13 13.96 -0.62
N ASP A 66 12.52 12.99 0.23
CA ASP A 66 11.87 11.69 0.33
C ASP A 66 10.58 11.77 1.17
N GLU A 67 10.48 12.74 2.07
CA GLU A 67 9.26 12.98 2.87
C GLU A 67 8.08 13.41 2.00
N GLU A 68 8.29 14.27 1.02
CA GLU A 68 7.22 14.75 0.13
C GLU A 68 6.67 13.60 -0.74
N GLY A 69 7.56 12.83 -1.38
CA GLY A 69 7.16 11.63 -2.14
C GLY A 69 6.51 10.55 -1.27
N PHE A 70 6.97 10.39 -0.03
CA PHE A 70 6.35 9.48 0.92
C PHE A 70 4.94 9.94 1.34
N CYS A 71 4.77 11.24 1.62
CA CYS A 71 3.47 11.83 1.94
C CYS A 71 2.47 11.67 0.78
N GLU A 72 2.92 11.88 -0.46
CA GLU A 72 2.10 11.65 -1.66
C GLU A 72 1.65 10.18 -1.76
N LEU A 73 2.57 9.22 -1.62
CA LEU A 73 2.26 7.79 -1.67
C LEU A 73 1.28 7.37 -0.56
N MET A 74 1.46 7.89 0.65
CA MET A 74 0.55 7.62 1.77
C MET A 74 -0.82 8.27 1.54
N GLY A 75 -0.88 9.47 0.95
CA GLY A 75 -2.12 10.13 0.53
C GLY A 75 -2.90 9.31 -0.50
N LEU A 76 -2.20 8.75 -1.50
CA LEU A 76 -2.80 7.85 -2.48
C LEU A 76 -3.33 6.56 -1.83
N ALA A 77 -2.56 5.97 -0.91
CA ALA A 77 -2.98 4.78 -0.17
C ALA A 77 -4.26 5.04 0.65
N LYS A 78 -4.35 6.19 1.34
CA LYS A 78 -5.55 6.61 2.07
C LYS A 78 -6.76 6.73 1.16
N ASN A 79 -6.62 7.40 0.01
CA ASN A 79 -7.73 7.57 -0.94
C ASN A 79 -8.24 6.22 -1.44
N MET A 80 -7.34 5.27 -1.73
CA MET A 80 -7.73 3.90 -2.11
C MET A 80 -8.53 3.19 -1.01
N VAL A 81 -8.13 3.30 0.27
CA VAL A 81 -8.89 2.70 1.37
C VAL A 81 -10.28 3.33 1.52
N ILE A 82 -10.41 4.65 1.32
CA ILE A 82 -11.70 5.34 1.36
C ILE A 82 -12.60 4.88 0.20
N GLU A 83 -12.09 4.84 -1.02
CA GLU A 83 -12.85 4.35 -2.17
C GLU A 83 -13.29 2.88 -2.00
N MET A 84 -12.43 2.04 -1.41
CA MET A 84 -12.80 0.66 -1.06
C MET A 84 -13.92 0.62 -0.01
N ALA A 85 -13.90 1.53 0.95
CA ALA A 85 -14.92 1.64 1.98
C ALA A 85 -16.28 2.01 1.38
N ASP A 86 -16.29 3.02 0.51
CA ASP A 86 -17.50 3.51 -0.17
C ASP A 86 -18.11 2.39 -1.03
N LYS A 87 -17.29 1.69 -1.83
CA LYS A 87 -17.74 0.53 -2.64
C LYS A 87 -18.31 -0.60 -1.80
N MET A 88 -17.78 -0.86 -0.61
CA MET A 88 -18.32 -1.88 0.30
C MET A 88 -19.68 -1.49 0.89
N GLU A 89 -19.97 -0.20 0.98
CA GLU A 89 -21.23 0.32 1.52
C GLU A 89 -22.30 0.46 0.44
N GLU A 90 -21.92 0.81 -0.79
CA GLU A 90 -22.81 0.80 -1.96
C GLU A 90 -23.32 -0.61 -2.33
N GLY A 91 -22.56 -1.65 -1.96
CA GLY A 91 -22.92 -3.05 -2.19
C GLY A 91 -23.82 -3.68 -1.11
N ARG A 92 -24.28 -2.91 -0.11
CA ARG A 92 -25.18 -3.36 0.97
C ARG A 92 -26.62 -2.91 0.74
#